data_AF-A0A1F8U097-F1
#
_entry.id   AF-A0A1F8U097-F1
#
_cell.length_a   1.000
_cell.length_b   1.000
_cell.length_c   1.000
_cell.angle_alpha   90.00
_cell.angle_beta   90.00
_cell.angle_gamma   90.00
#
_symmetry.space_group_name_H-M   'P 1'
#
loop_
_entity.id
_entity.type
_entity.pdbx_description
1 polymer ?
#
loop_
_entity_poly.entity_id
_entity_poly.type
_entity_poly.pdbx_seq_one_letter_code
_entity_poly.pdbx_strand_id
1 'polypeptide(L)' 'MKEHTVKLKQVDMLCHKCILNVLKALSKIDGISELDVSLEEKRVKITYNNEKLSRQKIQAIVNESITKGKVSEELFH' A
#
# COMPACT_ATOMS: atom_id res chain seq x y z
N MET A 1 6.52 21.71 -1.30
CA MET A 1 5.67 20.55 -1.63
C MET A 1 5.36 19.84 -0.31
N LYS A 2 4.12 19.42 -0.04
CA LYS A 2 3.77 18.73 1.22
C LYS A 2 3.84 17.22 0.99
N GLU A 3 4.66 16.55 1.79
CA GLU A 3 4.80 15.10 1.77
C GLU A 3 3.96 14.52 2.91
N HIS A 4 3.22 13.45 2.64
CA HIS A 4 2.40 12.76 3.62
C HIS A 4 2.90 11.34 3.78
N THR A 5 3.20 10.96 5.02
CA THR A 5 3.61 9.59 5.36
C THR A 5 2.53 8.90 6.17
N VAL A 6 2.09 7.74 5.69
CA VAL A 6 1.11 6.87 6.35
C VAL A 6 1.80 5.58 6.77
N LYS A 7 1.64 5.22 8.05
CA LYS A 7 2.11 3.96 8.61
C LYS A 7 0.91 3.07 8.93
N LEU A 8 0.88 1.90 8.33
CA LEU A 8 -0.15 0.87 8.55
C LEU A 8 0.51 -0.33 9.21
N LYS A 9 -0.07 -0.79 10.33
CA LYS A 9 0.34 -2.04 10.97
C LYS A 9 -0.57 -3.14 10.43
N GLN A 10 0.00 -4.13 9.78
CA GLN A 10 -0.72 -5.17 9.04
C GLN A 10 -0.29 -6.52 9.60
N VAL A 11 -1.08 -7.04 10.55
CA VAL A 11 -0.82 -8.34 11.20
C VAL A 11 -1.03 -9.51 10.23
N ASP A 12 -1.89 -9.32 9.23
CA ASP A 12 -2.30 -10.33 8.25
C ASP A 12 -1.34 -10.48 7.05
N MET A 13 -0.29 -9.65 6.96
CA MET A 13 0.79 -9.82 5.99
C MET A 13 1.75 -10.94 6.40
N LEU A 14 1.28 -12.18 6.33
CA LEU A 14 2.03 -13.36 6.77
C LEU A 14 2.80 -14.05 5.63
N CYS A 15 2.57 -13.68 4.37
CA CYS A 15 3.19 -14.34 3.22
C CYS A 15 3.92 -13.36 2.29
N HIS A 16 5.11 -13.74 1.82
CA HIS A 16 5.87 -13.00 0.80
C HIS A 16 5.01 -12.61 -0.41
N LYS A 17 4.07 -13.48 -0.80
CA LYS A 17 3.14 -13.23 -1.91
C LYS A 17 2.25 -12.01 -1.66
N CYS A 18 1.71 -11.86 -0.45
CA CYS A 18 0.80 -10.76 -0.10
C CYS A 18 1.54 -9.41 -0.14
N ILE A 19 2.78 -9.38 0.31
CA ILE A 19 3.60 -8.15 0.31
C ILE A 19 4.00 -7.76 -1.11
N LEU A 20 4.41 -8.72 -1.94
CA LEU A 20 4.67 -8.45 -3.35
C LEU A 20 3.42 -7.87 -4.04
N ASN A 21 2.23 -8.37 -3.67
CA ASN A 21 0.97 -7.89 -4.21
C ASN A 21 0.69 -6.44 -3.77
N VAL A 22 0.91 -6.12 -2.50
CA VAL A 22 0.74 -4.78 -1.95
C VAL A 22 1.73 -3.80 -2.55
N LEU A 23 3.01 -4.18 -2.64
CA LEU A 23 4.04 -3.35 -3.27
C LEU A 23 3.70 -3.07 -4.73
N LYS A 24 3.27 -4.09 -5.50
CA LYS A 24 2.80 -3.89 -6.87
C LYS A 24 1.60 -2.96 -6.95
N ALA A 25 0.60 -3.18 -6.11
CA ALA A 25 -0.61 -2.37 -6.11
C ALA A 25 -0.29 -0.91 -5.77
N LEU A 26 0.52 -0.67 -4.73
CA LEU A 26 0.93 0.67 -4.34
C LEU A 26 1.83 1.32 -5.40
N SER A 27 2.75 0.57 -6.02
CA SER A 27 3.62 1.09 -7.08
C SER A 27 2.85 1.49 -8.35
N LYS A 28 1.63 1.00 -8.55
CA LYS A 28 0.73 1.44 -9.64
C LYS A 28 0.01 2.76 -9.33
N ILE A 29 0.08 3.25 -8.09
CA ILE A 29 -0.61 4.48 -7.68
C ILE A 29 0.27 5.69 -7.99
N ASP A 30 -0.26 6.59 -8.80
CA ASP A 30 0.40 7.84 -9.14
C ASP A 30 0.41 8.83 -7.95
N GLY A 31 1.58 9.36 -7.62
CA GLY A 31 1.78 10.28 -6.49
C GLY A 31 2.37 9.66 -5.23
N ILE A 32 2.73 8.37 -5.26
CA ILE A 32 3.56 7.76 -4.22
C ILE A 32 5.04 8.09 -4.51
N SER A 33 5.72 8.60 -3.49
CA SER A 33 7.14 8.97 -3.57
C SER A 33 8.05 7.94 -2.90
N GLU A 34 7.59 7.29 -1.83
CA GLU A 34 8.36 6.27 -1.10
C GLU A 34 7.45 5.12 -0.62
N LEU A 35 7.95 3.89 -0.72
CA LEU A 35 7.30 2.69 -0.22
C LEU A 35 8.29 1.89 0.60
N ASP A 36 7.95 1.63 1.85
CA ASP A 36 8.78 0.88 2.78
C ASP A 36 7.91 -0.15 3.50
N VAL A 37 8.22 -1.44 3.33
CA VAL A 37 7.42 -2.54 3.86
C VAL A 37 8.32 -3.48 4.65
N SER A 38 8.05 -3.58 5.94
CA SER A 38 8.80 -4.39 6.88
C SER A 38 7.96 -5.58 7.33
N LEU A 39 8.32 -6.78 6.85
CA LEU A 39 7.77 -8.07 7.31
C LEU A 39 8.04 -8.33 8.78
N GLU A 40 9.27 -8.05 9.18
CA GLU A 40 9.77 -8.28 10.54
C GLU A 40 8.96 -7.48 11.57
N GLU A 41 8.70 -6.21 11.25
CA GLU A 41 7.87 -5.31 12.05
C GLU A 41 6.36 -5.44 11.79
N LYS A 42 5.95 -6.18 10.74
CA LYS A 42 4.58 -6.23 10.21
C LYS A 42 3.98 -4.84 9.97
N ARG A 43 4.77 -3.97 9.34
CA ARG A 43 4.45 -2.56 9.10
C ARG A 43 4.68 -2.18 7.64
N VAL A 44 3.80 -1.30 7.15
CA VAL A 44 3.84 -0.71 5.81
C VAL A 44 3.89 0.80 6.00
N LYS A 45 4.94 1.44 5.51
CA LYS A 45 5.11 2.89 5.47
C LYS A 45 5.03 3.34 4.00
N ILE A 46 4.14 4.28 3.73
CA ILE A 46 3.93 4.87 2.41
C ILE A 46 4.13 6.37 2.54
N THR A 47 4.98 6.96 1.71
CA THR A 47 5.11 8.41 1.56
C THR A 47 4.57 8.80 0.19
N TYR A 48 3.67 9.78 0.17
CA TYR A 48 3.05 10.29 -1.05
C TYR A 48 3.01 11.82 -1.02
N ASN A 49 3.14 12.44 -2.19
CA ASN A 49 3.17 13.89 -2.36
C ASN A 49 1.88 14.44 -3.02
N ASN A 50 0.90 13.56 -3.25
CA ASN A 50 -0.35 13.88 -3.94
C ASN A 50 -1.50 14.10 -2.96
N GLU A 51 -2.17 15.24 -3.05
CA GLU A 51 -3.33 15.59 -2.22
C GLU A 51 -4.56 14.72 -2.54
N LYS A 52 -4.61 14.09 -3.72
CA LYS A 52 -5.66 13.13 -4.11
C LYS A 52 -5.48 11.77 -3.44
N LEU A 53 -4.28 11.47 -2.91
CA LEU A 53 -4.04 10.27 -2.13
C LEU A 53 -4.38 10.53 -0.67
N SER A 54 -5.13 9.61 -0.07
CA SER A 54 -5.52 9.67 1.33
C SER A 54 -5.23 8.35 2.02
N ARG A 55 -4.98 8.42 3.33
CA ARG A 55 -4.75 7.25 4.18
C ARG A 55 -5.79 6.15 3.96
N GLN A 56 -7.07 6.52 3.83
CA GLN A 56 -8.16 5.55 3.60
C GLN A 56 -8.00 4.80 2.27
N LYS A 57 -7.64 5.50 1.20
CA LYS A 57 -7.45 4.89 -0.13
C LYS A 57 -6.28 3.92 -0.12
N ILE A 58 -5.15 4.32 0.49
CA ILE A 58 -3.99 3.45 0.68
C ILE A 58 -4.37 2.22 1.52
N GLN A 59 -5.07 2.41 2.64
CA GLN A 59 -5.47 1.31 3.50
C GLN A 59 -6.43 0.33 2.81
N ALA A 60 -7.38 0.82 2.01
CA ALA A 60 -8.26 -0.01 1.22
C ALA A 60 -7.48 -0.88 0.21
N ILE A 61 -6.55 -0.27 -0.53
CA ILE A 61 -5.71 -0.96 -1.51
C ILE A 61 -4.85 -2.04 -0.84
N VAL A 62 -4.25 -1.70 0.31
CA VAL A 62 -3.44 -2.65 1.09
C VAL A 62 -4.30 -3.83 1.56
N ASN A 63 -5.47 -3.57 2.14
CA ASN A 63 -6.37 -4.64 2.59
C ASN A 63 -6.82 -5.52 1.41
N GLU A 64 -7.32 -4.94 0.31
CA GLU A 64 -7.74 -5.71 -0.85
C GLU A 64 -6.62 -6.55 -1.46
N SER A 65 -5.39 -6.02 -1.47
CA SER A 65 -4.22 -6.73 -1.99
C SER A 65 -3.93 -8.01 -1.20
N ILE A 66 -4.29 -8.06 0.09
CA ILE A 66 -4.12 -9.21 0.97
C ILE A 66 -5.33 -10.14 0.87
N THR A 67 -6.55 -9.60 0.95
CA THR A 67 -7.78 -10.42 0.99
C THR A 67 -8.09 -11.07 -0.36
N LYS A 68 -7.89 -10.37 -1.48
CA LYS A 68 -8.26 -10.88 -2.81
C LYS A 68 -7.16 -11.67 -3.50
N GLY A 69 -5.90 -11.60 -3.04
CA GLY A 69 -4.76 -12.34 -3.62
C GLY A 69 -4.47 -12.06 -5.10
N LYS A 70 -5.23 -11.17 -5.75
CA LYS A 70 -5.10 -10.70 -7.13
C LYS A 70 -5.14 -9.18 -7.10
N VAL A 71 -4.13 -8.51 -7.65
CA VAL A 71 -4.23 -7.07 -7.98
C VAL A 71 -5.23 -6.96 -9.11
N SER A 72 -6.51 -6.78 -8.78
CA SER A 72 -7.52 -6.48 -9.79
C SER A 72 -7.25 -5.06 -10.31
N GLU A 73 -7.03 -4.96 -11.61
CA GLU A 73 -6.72 -3.72 -12.33
C GLU A 73 -7.83 -2.65 -12.22
N GLU A 74 -9.01 -3.07 -11.77
CA GLU A 74 -10.22 -2.27 -11.56
C GLU A 74 -10.10 -1.22 -10.43
N LEU A 75 -9.14 -1.37 -9.51
CA LEU A 75 -8.95 -0.44 -8.39
C LEU A 75 -8.18 0.85 -8.76
N PHE A 76 -7.70 0.93 -10.00
CA PHE A 76 -6.87 2.01 -10.54
C PHE A 76 -7.60 2.88 -11.58
N HIS A 77 -8.89 2.64 -11.85
CA HIS A 77 -9.69 3.40 -12.81
C HIS A 77 -10.46 4.55 -12.15
#